data_AF-A0A7Z0IL30-F1
#
_entry.id   AF-A0A7Z0IL30-F1
#
_cell.length_a   1.000
_cell.length_b   1.000
_cell.length_c   1.000
_cell.angle_alpha   90.00
_cell.angle_beta   90.00
_cell.angle_gamma   90.00
#
_symmetry.space_group_name_H-M   'P 1'
#
loop_
_entity.id
_entity.type
_entity.pdbx_description
1 polymer ?
#
loop_
_entity_poly.entity_id
_entity_poly.type
_entity_poly.pdbx_seq_one_letter_code
_entity_poly.pdbx_strand_id
1 'polypeptide(L)'
;MTRRYVRHLILGLLAYAVLLATAMALLGQTSGVLRWVVMLLPLPALVAVAWAVIRWIREADELQGRIAVEGMAIGFAIGSLATFGYGLLQIAGAPQVSWLLVWPVYAAGWLIGRFVAGRRY
;
A
#
# COMPACT_ATOMS: atom_id res chain seq x y z
N MET A 1 8.20 -17.16 8.19
CA MET A 1 8.01 -16.43 6.91
C MET A 1 8.86 -17.06 5.82
N THR A 2 8.26 -17.45 4.71
CA THR A 2 8.95 -18.15 3.61
C THR A 2 9.92 -17.20 2.90
N ARG A 3 11.22 -17.54 2.82
CA ARG A 3 12.26 -16.72 2.13
C ARG A 3 11.84 -16.27 0.73
N ARG A 4 11.05 -17.10 0.04
CA ARG A 4 10.49 -16.81 -1.29
C ARG A 4 9.57 -15.58 -1.28
N TYR A 5 8.66 -15.45 -0.31
CA TYR A 5 7.74 -14.30 -0.21
C TYR A 5 8.50 -12.98 -0.03
N VAL A 6 9.41 -12.94 0.95
CA VAL A 6 10.22 -11.74 1.25
C VAL A 6 11.01 -11.32 0.01
N ARG A 7 11.55 -12.29 -0.75
CA ARG A 7 12.24 -12.00 -2.01
C ARG A 7 11.32 -11.37 -3.06
N HIS A 8 10.11 -11.89 -3.27
CA HIS A 8 9.15 -11.31 -4.23
C HIS A 8 8.68 -9.92 -3.79
N LEU A 9 8.48 -9.72 -2.49
CA LEU A 9 8.11 -8.41 -1.94
C LEU A 9 9.23 -7.39 -2.15
N ILE A 10 10.47 -7.73 -1.79
CA ILE A 10 11.64 -6.85 -1.98
C ILE A 10 11.85 -6.55 -3.46
N LEU A 11 11.78 -7.56 -4.33
CA LEU A 11 11.91 -7.36 -5.77
C LEU A 11 10.81 -6.45 -6.32
N GLY A 12 9.57 -6.61 -5.86
CA GLY A 12 8.45 -5.74 -6.25
C GLY A 12 8.63 -4.29 -5.78
N LEU A 13 9.12 -4.09 -4.55
CA LEU A 13 9.42 -2.76 -4.01
C LEU A 13 10.60 -2.09 -4.73
N LEU A 14 11.65 -2.86 -5.05
CA LEU A 14 12.78 -2.37 -5.85
C LEU A 14 12.32 -2.01 -7.27
N ALA A 15 11.51 -2.85 -7.89
CA ALA A 15 10.93 -2.56 -9.20
C ALA A 15 10.07 -1.28 -9.15
N TYR A 16 9.24 -1.12 -8.12
CA TYR A 16 8.48 0.11 -7.90
C TYR A 16 9.39 1.34 -7.79
N ALA A 17 10.45 1.27 -6.98
CA ALA A 17 11.40 2.38 -6.79
C ALA A 17 12.11 2.75 -8.11
N VAL A 18 12.56 1.76 -8.88
CA VAL A 18 13.21 1.97 -10.19
C VAL A 18 12.24 2.57 -11.21
N LEU A 19 11.02 2.05 -11.30
CA LEU A 19 10.00 2.56 -12.22
C LEU A 19 9.57 3.98 -11.84
N LEU A 20 9.46 4.28 -10.55
CA LEU A 20 9.16 5.62 -10.07
C LEU A 20 10.29 6.61 -10.38
N ALA A 21 11.54 6.23 -10.14
CA ALA A 21 12.71 7.05 -10.48
C ALA A 21 12.77 7.33 -11.99
N THR A 22 12.52 6.29 -12.81
CA THR A 22 12.42 6.42 -14.27
C THR A 22 11.28 7.37 -14.67
N ALA A 23 10.09 7.22 -14.07
CA ALA A 23 8.96 8.09 -14.33
C ALA A 23 9.26 9.56 -13.99
N MET A 24 9.93 9.81 -12.87
CA MET A 24 10.37 11.15 -12.46
C MET A 24 11.37 11.76 -13.44
N ALA A 25 12.36 10.98 -13.91
CA ALA A 25 13.36 11.45 -14.88
C ALA A 25 12.75 11.78 -16.26
N LEU A 26 11.72 11.04 -16.67
CA LEU A 26 11.01 11.25 -17.93
C LEU A 26 9.96 12.38 -17.84
N LEU A 27 9.61 12.82 -16.64
CA LEU A 27 8.55 13.81 -16.43
C LEU A 27 8.86 15.17 -17.06
N GLY A 28 10.12 15.60 -17.02
CA GLY A 28 10.56 16.87 -17.63
C GLY A 28 10.57 16.83 -19.17
N GLN A 29 10.56 15.64 -19.76
CA GLN A 29 10.69 15.40 -21.19
C GLN A 29 9.34 15.06 -21.86
N THR A 30 8.25 15.02 -21.08
CA THR A 30 6.94 14.53 -21.52
C THR A 30 5.85 15.57 -21.30
N SER A 31 4.99 15.73 -22.30
CA SER A 31 3.88 16.69 -22.31
C SER A 31 2.55 16.02 -22.64
N GLY A 32 1.45 16.70 -22.33
CA GLY A 32 0.10 16.22 -22.62
C GLY A 32 -0.22 14.86 -21.97
N VAL A 33 -0.86 13.98 -22.75
CA VAL A 33 -1.33 12.65 -22.28
C VAL A 33 -0.17 11.75 -21.85
N LEU A 34 0.99 11.84 -22.51
CA LEU A 34 2.14 10.97 -22.24
C LEU A 34 2.68 11.15 -20.81
N ARG A 35 2.57 12.37 -20.26
CA ARG A 35 2.94 12.68 -18.88
C ARG A 35 2.17 11.82 -17.86
N TRP A 36 0.88 11.62 -18.11
CA TRP A 36 0.01 10.79 -17.26
C TRP A 36 0.41 9.32 -17.35
N VAL A 37 0.63 8.81 -18.57
CA VAL A 37 1.05 7.43 -18.80
C VAL A 37 2.37 7.12 -18.09
N VAL A 38 3.34 8.03 -18.17
CA VAL A 38 4.64 7.90 -17.50
C VAL A 38 4.48 7.86 -15.98
N MET A 39 3.60 8.67 -15.40
CA MET A 39 3.34 8.66 -13.96
C MET A 39 2.59 7.41 -13.48
N LEU A 40 1.93 6.68 -14.38
CA LEU A 40 1.29 5.40 -14.09
C LEU A 40 2.25 4.21 -14.27
N LEU A 41 3.47 4.43 -14.77
CA LEU A 41 4.49 3.39 -14.96
C LEU A 41 4.78 2.55 -13.70
N PRO A 42 4.73 3.08 -12.46
CA PRO A 42 4.95 2.26 -11.26
C PRO A 42 3.78 1.34 -10.89
N LEU A 43 2.58 1.52 -11.48
CA LEU A 43 1.39 0.75 -11.11
C LEU A 43 1.55 -0.77 -11.29
N PRO A 44 2.12 -1.30 -12.38
CA PRO A 44 2.33 -2.74 -12.53
C PRO A 44 3.18 -3.35 -11.41
N ALA A 45 4.18 -2.62 -10.91
CA ALA A 45 4.97 -3.08 -9.76
C ALA A 45 4.15 -3.10 -8.46
N LEU A 46 3.28 -2.11 -8.25
CA LEU A 46 2.35 -2.13 -7.11
C LEU A 46 1.35 -3.29 -7.20
N VAL A 47 0.85 -3.61 -8.39
CA VAL A 47 -0.01 -4.79 -8.62
C VAL A 47 0.75 -6.08 -8.30
N ALA A 48 2.01 -6.19 -8.72
CA ALA A 48 2.85 -7.35 -8.40
C ALA A 48 3.08 -7.50 -6.88
N VAL A 49 3.31 -6.40 -6.16
CA VAL A 49 3.41 -6.38 -4.70
C VAL A 49 2.11 -6.86 -4.05
N ALA A 50 0.97 -6.30 -4.47
CA ALA A 50 -0.35 -6.70 -3.96
C ALA A 50 -0.61 -8.20 -4.21
N TRP A 51 -0.29 -8.69 -5.41
CA TRP A 51 -0.46 -10.09 -5.76
C TRP A 51 0.44 -11.02 -4.91
N ALA A 52 1.68 -10.61 -4.63
CA ALA A 52 2.57 -11.34 -3.74
C ALA A 52 2.01 -11.44 -2.31
N VAL A 53 1.39 -10.38 -1.80
CA VAL A 53 0.72 -10.36 -0.49
C VAL A 53 -0.49 -11.30 -0.48
N ILE A 54 -1.37 -11.20 -1.48
CA ILE A 54 -2.55 -12.08 -1.61
C ILE A 54 -2.13 -13.54 -1.66
N ARG A 55 -1.13 -13.85 -2.48
CA ARG A 55 -0.57 -15.19 -2.59
C ARG A 55 -0.03 -15.69 -1.25
N TRP A 56 0.71 -14.86 -0.53
CA TRP A 56 1.23 -15.21 0.80
C TRP A 56 0.11 -15.50 1.81
N ILE A 57 -0.96 -14.71 1.82
CA ILE A 57 -2.11 -14.95 2.70
C ILE A 57 -2.78 -16.29 2.37
N ARG A 58 -2.91 -16.64 1.08
CA ARG A 58 -3.50 -17.91 0.63
C ARG A 58 -2.63 -19.13 0.93
N GLU A 59 -1.31 -18.94 0.96
CA GLU A 59 -0.33 -19.99 1.30
C GLU A 59 -0.03 -20.07 2.81
N ALA A 60 -0.60 -19.17 3.61
CA ALA A 60 -0.40 -19.15 5.06
C ALA A 60 -1.19 -20.27 5.74
N ASP A 61 -0.70 -20.74 6.89
CA ASP A 61 -1.49 -21.60 7.76
C ASP A 61 -2.76 -20.87 8.27
N GLU A 62 -3.74 -21.63 8.77
CA GLU A 62 -5.03 -21.06 9.18
C GLU A 62 -4.90 -19.93 10.21
N LEU A 63 -3.95 -20.05 11.14
CA LEU A 63 -3.72 -19.08 12.20
C LEU A 63 -3.16 -17.76 11.65
N GLN A 64 -2.10 -17.85 10.87
CA GLN A 64 -1.45 -16.71 10.22
C GLN A 64 -2.39 -16.04 9.21
N GLY A 65 -3.21 -16.82 8.50
CA GLY A 65 -4.27 -16.31 7.63
C GLY A 65 -5.31 -15.49 8.40
N ARG A 66 -5.81 -16.00 9.53
CA ARG A 66 -6.76 -15.27 10.40
C ARG A 66 -6.16 -13.97 10.93
N ILE A 67 -4.94 -14.03 11.46
CA ILE A 67 -4.21 -12.84 11.95
C ILE A 67 -4.05 -11.80 10.83
N ALA A 68 -3.69 -12.23 9.62
CA ALA A 68 -3.51 -11.33 8.49
C ALA A 68 -4.81 -10.64 8.06
N VAL A 69 -5.92 -11.38 8.00
CA VAL A 69 -7.24 -10.86 7.61
C VAL A 69 -7.82 -9.95 8.70
N GLU A 70 -7.75 -10.34 9.98
CA GLU A 70 -8.19 -9.48 11.09
C GLU A 70 -7.35 -8.20 11.14
N GLY A 71 -6.03 -8.31 10.91
CA GLY A 71 -5.16 -7.16 10.77
C GLY A 71 -5.57 -6.24 9.62
N MET A 72 -5.97 -6.80 8.47
CA MET A 72 -6.49 -6.02 7.32
C MET A 72 -7.79 -5.33 7.65
N ALA A 73 -8.71 -5.98 8.36
CA ALA A 73 -9.97 -5.37 8.79
C ALA A 73 -9.74 -4.18 9.74
N ILE A 74 -8.84 -4.33 10.71
CA ILE A 74 -8.45 -3.25 11.62
C ILE A 74 -7.76 -2.11 10.84
N GLY A 75 -6.84 -2.45 9.92
CA GLY A 75 -6.18 -1.46 9.07
C GLY A 75 -7.15 -0.69 8.19
N PHE A 76 -8.16 -1.36 7.64
CA PHE A 76 -9.24 -0.73 6.89
C PHE A 76 -10.07 0.21 7.77
N ALA A 77 -10.43 -0.20 8.99
CA ALA A 77 -11.18 0.64 9.92
C ALA A 77 -10.41 1.91 10.31
N ILE A 78 -9.15 1.76 10.73
CA ILE A 78 -8.26 2.89 11.08
C ILE A 78 -8.06 3.81 9.87
N GLY A 79 -7.74 3.22 8.73
CA GLY A 79 -7.54 3.94 7.47
C GLY A 79 -8.76 4.76 7.09
N SER A 80 -9.93 4.14 7.09
CA SER A 80 -11.20 4.79 6.77
C SER A 80 -11.54 5.92 7.72
N LEU A 81 -11.44 5.70 9.04
CA LEU A 81 -11.69 6.74 10.05
C LEU A 81 -10.77 7.94 9.87
N ALA A 82 -9.47 7.70 9.65
CA ALA A 82 -8.50 8.75 9.41
C ALA A 82 -8.78 9.51 8.11
N THR A 83 -9.02 8.81 7.00
CA THR A 83 -9.26 9.47 5.71
C THR A 83 -10.59 10.21 5.65
N PHE A 84 -11.66 9.63 6.22
CA PHE A 84 -12.96 10.30 6.30
C PHE A 84 -12.89 11.50 7.25
N GLY A 85 -12.30 11.32 8.43
CA GLY A 85 -12.11 12.39 9.39
C GLY A 85 -11.34 13.56 8.78
N TYR A 86 -10.24 13.28 8.07
CA TYR A 86 -9.48 14.31 7.39
C TYR A 86 -10.26 14.95 6.23
N GLY A 87 -11.01 14.17 5.45
CA GLY A 87 -11.88 14.71 4.39
C GLY A 87 -12.93 15.67 4.94
N LEU A 88 -13.52 15.39 6.10
CA LEU A 88 -14.43 16.31 6.79
C LEU A 88 -13.71 17.60 7.22
N LEU A 89 -12.48 17.48 7.74
CA LEU A 89 -11.66 18.65 8.07
C LEU A 89 -11.33 19.49 6.83
N GLN A 90 -11.13 18.88 5.66
CA GLN A 90 -10.92 19.61 4.40
C GLN A 90 -12.15 20.41 3.99
N ILE A 91 -13.36 19.89 4.21
CA ILE A 91 -14.61 20.65 4.02
C ILE A 91 -14.63 21.87 4.96
N ALA A 92 -14.08 21.74 6.17
CA ALA A 92 -13.95 22.83 7.14
C ALA A 92 -12.72 23.75 6.90
N GLY A 93 -11.96 23.57 5.82
CA GLY A 93 -10.84 24.45 5.45
C GLY A 93 -9.44 23.93 5.80
N ALA A 94 -9.29 22.66 6.20
CA ALA A 94 -7.97 22.04 6.38
C ALA A 94 -7.19 21.97 5.06
N PRO A 95 -5.84 21.96 5.10
CA PRO A 95 -5.02 21.99 3.89
C PRO A 95 -5.18 20.74 3.01
N GLN A 96 -4.81 20.89 1.73
CA GLN A 96 -4.75 19.77 0.80
C GLN A 96 -3.53 18.89 1.12
N VAL A 97 -3.78 17.60 1.28
CA VAL A 97 -2.74 16.57 1.48
C VAL A 97 -2.67 15.65 0.28
N SER A 98 -1.47 15.13 0.02
CA SER A 98 -1.26 14.17 -1.06
C SER A 98 -2.01 12.88 -0.80
N TRP A 99 -2.73 12.39 -1.81
CA TRP A 99 -3.35 11.05 -1.81
C TRP A 99 -2.34 9.92 -1.58
N LEU A 100 -1.05 10.16 -1.81
CA LEU A 100 0.02 9.22 -1.47
C LEU A 100 0.10 8.94 0.03
N LEU A 101 -0.34 9.87 0.89
CA LEU A 101 -0.37 9.68 2.34
C LEU A 101 -1.48 8.74 2.81
N VAL A 102 -2.48 8.44 1.97
CA VAL A 102 -3.53 7.49 2.30
C VAL A 102 -2.93 6.10 2.51
N TRP A 103 -2.06 5.65 1.61
CA TRP A 103 -1.49 4.31 1.70
C TRP A 103 -0.70 4.05 3.02
N PRO A 104 0.23 4.94 3.46
CA PRO A 104 0.90 4.80 4.75
C PRO A 104 -0.04 4.69 5.94
N VAL A 105 -1.18 5.40 5.93
CA VAL A 105 -2.17 5.34 7.01
C VAL A 105 -2.81 3.94 7.08
N TYR A 106 -3.21 3.38 5.94
CA TYR A 106 -3.72 2.01 5.88
C TYR A 106 -2.66 0.97 6.23
N ALA A 107 -1.42 1.17 5.79
CA ALA A 107 -0.30 0.29 6.12
C ALA A 107 0.02 0.30 7.62
N ALA A 108 0.03 1.48 8.25
CA ALA A 108 0.20 1.61 9.69
C ALA A 108 -0.95 0.95 10.46
N GLY A 109 -2.19 1.19 10.04
CA GLY A 109 -3.36 0.52 10.61
C GLY A 109 -3.28 -1.00 10.49
N TRP A 110 -2.82 -1.51 9.35
CA TRP A 110 -2.64 -2.96 9.15
C TRP A 110 -1.56 -3.54 10.08
N LEU A 111 -0.44 -2.85 10.27
CA LEU A 111 0.61 -3.28 11.20
C LEU A 111 0.10 -3.31 12.65
N ILE A 112 -0.64 -2.28 13.06
CA ILE A 112 -1.31 -2.23 14.37
C ILE A 112 -2.27 -3.42 14.50
N GLY A 113 -3.13 -3.61 13.51
CA GLY A 113 -4.11 -4.70 13.50
C GLY A 113 -3.45 -6.07 13.61
N ARG A 114 -2.38 -6.30 12.86
CA ARG A 114 -1.61 -7.54 12.90
C ARG A 114 -0.97 -7.77 14.27
N PHE A 115 -0.46 -6.73 14.90
CA PHE A 115 0.11 -6.82 16.25
C PHE A 115 -0.94 -7.12 17.31
N VAL A 116 -2.11 -6.49 17.22
CA VAL A 116 -3.25 -6.74 18.13
C VAL A 116 -3.79 -8.16 17.96
N ALA A 117 -4.06 -8.59 16.72
CA ALA A 117 -4.52 -9.93 16.43
C ALA A 117 -3.49 -10.99 16.86
N GLY A 118 -2.20 -10.75 16.61
CA GLY A 118 -1.13 -11.66 17.04
C GLY A 118 -0.91 -11.76 18.54
N ARG A 119 -1.51 -10.88 19.37
CA ARG A 119 -1.53 -11.03 20.83
C ARG A 119 -2.76 -11.79 21.34
N ARG A 120 -3.80 -11.89 20.50
CA ARG A 120 -5.07 -12.55 20.83
C ARG A 120 -5.02 -14.06 20.58
N TYR A 121 -4.22 -14.46 19.58
CA TYR A 121 -3.96 -15.83 19.17
C TYR A 121 -2.61 -16.32 19.67
#